data_AF-A0A915CDH2-F1
#
_entry.id   AF-A0A915CDH2-F1
#
_cell.length_a   1.000
_cell.length_b   1.000
_cell.length_c   1.000
_cell.angle_alpha   90.00
_cell.angle_beta   90.00
_cell.angle_gamma   90.00
#
_symmetry.space_group_name_H-M   'P 1'
#
loop_
_entity.id
_entity.type
_entity.pdbx_description
1 polymer ?
#
loop_
_entity_poly.entity_id
_entity_poly.type
_entity_poly.pdbx_seq_one_letter_code
_entity_poly.pdbx_strand_id
1 'polypeptide(L)'
;ARRMATKDDEGSVSVDEKHALAEHLRSIAPFNKRWQFTGIERKLKVTQASLQLLKGIHDMHREGLLHRDLKPDNMGILSREQPFVVLFDLGMTRMYTDEVGQVRLPRTTCPFRGTPEWASGWAQKGRDKSGFNDLIGWLFVCCELYDSSPITIQPLPWTYRRSSKVTKTS
;
A
#
# COMPACT_ATOMS: atom_id res chain seq x y z
N ALA A 1 -14.71 -7.80 42.63
CA ALA A 1 -15.42 -8.60 41.61
C ALA A 1 -15.97 -7.67 40.54
N ARG A 2 -15.27 -7.51 39.41
CA ARG A 2 -15.67 -6.61 38.31
C ARG A 2 -16.53 -7.44 37.35
N ARG A 3 -17.83 -7.10 37.26
CA ARG A 3 -18.79 -7.73 36.35
C ARG A 3 -18.31 -7.58 34.91
N MET A 4 -18.46 -8.67 34.16
CA MET A 4 -18.23 -8.82 32.72
C MET A 4 -18.90 -7.68 31.95
N ALA A 5 -18.11 -6.95 31.15
CA ALA A 5 -18.64 -6.27 29.98
C ALA A 5 -19.02 -7.35 28.98
N THR A 6 -20.29 -7.36 28.59
CA THR A 6 -20.80 -8.18 27.51
C THR A 6 -20.06 -7.82 26.23
N LYS A 7 -19.69 -8.84 25.46
CA LYS A 7 -19.25 -8.69 24.07
C LYS A 7 -20.45 -8.15 23.29
N ASP A 8 -20.57 -6.84 23.24
CA ASP A 8 -21.56 -6.17 22.43
C ASP A 8 -21.07 -6.24 20.97
N ASP A 9 -21.78 -7.03 20.17
CA ASP A 9 -22.17 -6.75 18.79
C ASP A 9 -21.07 -6.19 17.86
N GLU A 10 -20.06 -7.01 17.52
CA GLU A 10 -19.24 -6.74 16.33
C GLU A 10 -20.10 -6.98 15.09
N GLY A 11 -20.72 -5.89 14.59
CA GLY A 11 -21.57 -5.87 13.42
C GLY A 11 -20.95 -6.58 12.23
N SER A 12 -21.42 -7.80 11.94
CA SER A 12 -21.02 -8.53 10.74
C SER A 12 -21.62 -7.84 9.53
N VAL A 13 -20.80 -7.11 8.77
CA VAL A 13 -21.19 -6.47 7.51
C VAL A 13 -21.86 -7.52 6.60
N SER A 14 -23.05 -7.20 6.09
CA SER A 14 -23.86 -8.11 5.29
C SER A 14 -23.14 -8.49 3.98
N VAL A 15 -23.56 -9.59 3.36
CA VAL A 15 -22.98 -10.03 2.08
C VAL A 15 -23.20 -8.98 1.00
N ASP A 16 -24.36 -8.34 0.99
CA ASP A 16 -24.72 -7.30 0.02
C ASP A 16 -23.89 -6.02 0.23
N GLU A 17 -23.67 -5.61 1.47
CA GLU A 17 -22.79 -4.47 1.80
C GLU A 17 -21.34 -4.75 1.40
N LYS A 18 -20.84 -5.98 1.61
CA LYS A 18 -19.50 -6.38 1.14
C LYS A 18 -19.41 -6.35 -0.38
N HIS A 19 -20.47 -6.77 -1.08
CA HIS A 19 -20.51 -6.75 -2.54
C HIS A 19 -20.51 -5.32 -3.08
N ALA A 20 -21.36 -4.45 -2.51
CA ALA A 20 -21.44 -3.03 -2.87
C ALA A 20 -20.13 -2.29 -2.61
N LEU A 21 -19.48 -2.55 -1.46
CA LEU A 21 -18.16 -2.00 -1.14
C LEU A 21 -17.12 -2.47 -2.16
N ALA A 22 -17.09 -3.76 -2.48
CA ALA A 22 -16.14 -4.30 -3.45
C ALA A 22 -16.34 -3.70 -4.85
N GLU A 23 -17.58 -3.49 -5.26
CA GLU A 23 -17.91 -2.81 -6.51
C GLU A 23 -17.45 -1.36 -6.49
N HIS A 24 -17.72 -0.63 -5.40
CA HIS A 24 -17.25 0.74 -5.23
C HIS A 24 -15.71 0.84 -5.26
N LEU A 25 -15.00 -0.05 -4.58
CA LEU A 25 -13.52 -0.08 -4.58
C LEU A 25 -12.97 -0.34 -5.98
N ARG A 26 -13.56 -1.29 -6.73
CA ARG A 26 -13.24 -1.50 -8.15
C ARG A 26 -13.55 -0.25 -8.99
N SER A 27 -14.59 0.49 -8.62
CA SER A 27 -14.98 1.73 -9.28
C SER A 27 -14.06 2.92 -9.01
N ILE A 28 -13.10 2.82 -8.08
CA ILE A 28 -12.10 3.88 -7.78
C ILE A 28 -10.65 3.45 -8.00
N ALA A 29 -10.41 2.15 -8.18
CA ALA A 29 -9.11 1.51 -8.42
C ALA A 29 -8.99 0.93 -9.86
N PRO A 30 -7.81 0.46 -10.29
CA PRO A 30 -6.50 0.81 -9.74
C PRO A 30 -6.20 2.29 -10.03
N PHE A 31 -5.58 2.95 -9.06
CA PHE A 31 -5.36 4.39 -9.08
C PHE A 31 -4.61 4.88 -10.33
N ASN A 32 -3.64 4.11 -10.82
CA ASN A 32 -2.74 4.45 -11.92
C ASN A 32 -3.42 4.53 -13.31
N LYS A 33 -4.55 3.85 -13.53
CA LYS A 33 -5.23 3.78 -14.84
C LYS A 33 -6.28 4.87 -15.09
N ARG A 34 -6.43 5.81 -14.16
CA ARG A 34 -7.59 6.75 -14.14
C ARG A 34 -7.25 8.18 -14.50
N TRP A 35 -5.98 8.47 -14.79
CA TRP A 35 -5.49 9.79 -15.15
C TRP A 35 -5.87 10.15 -16.59
N GLN A 36 -6.66 11.22 -16.75
CA GLN A 36 -7.01 11.78 -18.07
C GLN A 36 -6.20 13.03 -18.43
N PHE A 37 -5.41 13.53 -17.47
CA PHE A 37 -4.58 14.72 -17.64
C PHE A 37 -3.25 14.37 -18.29
N THR A 38 -2.65 15.33 -18.99
CA THR A 38 -1.32 15.22 -19.59
C THR A 38 -0.40 16.35 -19.14
N GLY A 39 0.89 16.28 -19.47
CA GLY A 39 1.83 17.37 -19.22
C GLY A 39 1.97 17.78 -17.74
N ILE A 40 2.01 19.09 -17.49
CA ILE A 40 2.24 19.67 -16.16
C ILE A 40 1.05 19.42 -15.22
N GLU A 41 -0.18 19.46 -15.74
CA GLU A 41 -1.39 19.25 -14.95
C GLU A 41 -1.42 17.83 -14.35
N ARG A 42 -1.06 16.82 -15.16
CA ARG A 42 -0.89 15.44 -14.66
C ARG A 42 0.11 15.39 -13.51
N LYS A 43 1.29 16.00 -13.70
CA LYS A 43 2.34 16.01 -12.67
C LYS A 43 1.83 16.64 -11.37
N LEU A 44 1.17 17.79 -11.45
CA LEU A 44 0.63 18.49 -10.28
C LEU A 44 -0.38 17.62 -9.51
N LYS A 45 -1.31 17.00 -10.23
CA LYS A 45 -2.32 16.14 -9.59
C LYS A 45 -1.69 14.88 -8.99
N VAL A 46 -0.70 14.27 -9.66
CA VAL A 46 0.08 13.16 -9.12
C VAL A 46 0.80 13.59 -7.83
N THR A 47 1.45 14.77 -7.81
CA THR A 47 2.09 15.31 -6.60
C THR A 47 1.08 15.44 -5.44
N GLN A 48 -0.09 16.01 -5.71
CA GLN A 48 -1.14 16.20 -4.72
C GLN A 48 -1.63 14.86 -4.16
N ALA A 49 -1.81 13.87 -5.01
CA ALA A 49 -2.22 12.54 -4.61
C ALA A 49 -1.14 11.82 -3.80
N SER A 50 0.12 11.88 -4.23
CA SER A 50 1.27 11.33 -3.51
C SER A 50 1.40 11.92 -2.10
N LEU A 51 1.14 13.22 -1.94
CA LEU A 51 1.16 13.88 -0.63
C LEU A 51 0.03 13.39 0.28
N GLN A 52 -1.19 13.22 -0.26
CA GLN A 52 -2.31 12.67 0.51
C GLN A 52 -2.06 11.22 0.93
N LEU A 53 -1.49 10.40 0.05
CA LEU A 53 -1.07 9.04 0.38
C LEU A 53 -0.06 9.02 1.53
N LEU A 54 0.96 9.89 1.45
CA LEU A 54 1.98 9.99 2.49
C LEU A 54 1.36 10.42 3.84
N LYS A 55 0.41 11.35 3.81
CA LYS A 55 -0.35 11.77 4.99
C LYS A 55 -1.16 10.62 5.59
N GLY A 56 -1.86 9.83 4.76
CA GLY A 56 -2.59 8.64 5.22
C GLY A 56 -1.67 7.58 5.84
N ILE A 57 -0.51 7.33 5.24
CA ILE A 57 0.51 6.42 5.79
C ILE A 57 1.02 6.95 7.14
N HIS A 58 1.35 8.23 7.22
CA HIS A 58 1.80 8.86 8.46
C HIS A 58 0.75 8.72 9.58
N ASP A 59 -0.52 8.96 9.28
CA ASP A 59 -1.58 8.86 10.28
C ASP A 59 -1.78 7.41 10.73
N MET A 60 -1.71 6.44 9.81
CA MET A 60 -1.70 5.01 10.15
C MET A 60 -0.52 4.63 11.05
N HIS A 61 0.68 5.15 10.75
CA HIS A 61 1.88 4.91 11.56
C HIS A 61 1.76 5.55 12.95
N ARG A 62 1.14 6.72 13.07
CA ARG A 62 0.87 7.37 14.36
C ARG A 62 -0.06 6.54 15.24
N GLU A 63 -1.01 5.83 14.65
CA GLU A 63 -1.87 4.86 15.34
C GLU A 63 -1.18 3.49 15.58
N GLY A 64 0.12 3.38 15.27
CA GLY A 64 0.89 2.16 15.52
C GLY A 64 0.69 1.04 14.50
N LEU A 65 0.07 1.34 13.36
CA LEU A 65 -0.25 0.38 12.30
C LEU A 65 0.73 0.49 11.13
N LEU A 66 1.08 -0.65 10.54
CA LEU A 66 1.76 -0.73 9.23
C LEU A 66 0.79 -1.32 8.21
N HIS A 67 0.74 -0.74 7.01
CA HIS A 67 -0.10 -1.26 5.93
C HIS A 67 0.47 -2.56 5.37
N ARG A 68 1.79 -2.60 5.13
CA ARG A 68 2.54 -3.76 4.62
C ARG A 68 2.17 -4.26 3.21
N ASP A 69 1.27 -3.60 2.47
CA ASP A 69 0.93 -3.96 1.09
C ASP A 69 0.49 -2.75 0.25
N LEU A 70 1.31 -1.69 0.26
CA LEU A 70 1.05 -0.50 -0.55
C LEU A 70 1.34 -0.79 -2.03
N LYS A 71 0.31 -0.61 -2.87
CA LYS A 71 0.33 -0.75 -4.33
C LYS A 71 -0.84 0.02 -4.95
N PRO A 72 -0.83 0.35 -6.25
CA PRO A 72 -1.91 1.12 -6.88
C PRO A 72 -3.30 0.48 -6.78
N ASP A 73 -3.37 -0.85 -6.67
CA ASP A 73 -4.63 -1.60 -6.50
C ASP A 73 -5.27 -1.41 -5.12
N ASN A 74 -4.48 -1.07 -4.10
CA ASN A 74 -4.95 -0.80 -2.73
C ASN A 74 -5.17 0.70 -2.48
N MET A 75 -5.27 1.47 -3.56
CA MET A 75 -5.41 2.92 -3.55
C MET A 75 -6.50 3.34 -4.52
N GLY A 76 -7.25 4.39 -4.18
CA GLY A 76 -8.36 4.86 -5.00
C GLY A 76 -8.48 6.37 -5.03
N ILE A 77 -9.07 6.89 -6.12
CA ILE A 77 -9.43 8.30 -6.26
C ILE A 77 -10.94 8.42 -6.14
N LEU A 78 -11.43 9.09 -5.08
CA LEU A 78 -12.87 9.31 -4.90
C LEU A 78 -13.44 10.38 -5.84
N SER A 79 -12.65 11.39 -6.21
CA SER A 79 -13.07 12.44 -7.16
C SER A 79 -11.96 12.74 -8.16
N ARG A 80 -12.31 12.78 -9.45
CA ARG A 80 -11.34 13.08 -10.53
C ARG A 80 -10.97 14.56 -10.59
N GLU A 81 -11.89 15.43 -10.18
CA GLU A 81 -11.70 16.89 -10.17
C GLU A 81 -10.80 17.32 -9.01
N GLN A 82 -11.04 16.75 -7.83
CA GLN A 82 -10.23 16.91 -6.63
C GLN A 82 -9.77 15.53 -6.18
N PRO A 83 -8.54 15.10 -6.54
CA PRO A 83 -8.09 13.73 -6.30
C PRO A 83 -7.98 13.47 -4.80
N PHE A 84 -9.07 12.99 -4.19
CA PHE A 84 -9.07 12.52 -2.82
C PHE A 84 -8.62 11.07 -2.81
N VAL A 85 -7.46 10.81 -2.20
CA VAL A 85 -6.84 9.49 -2.23
C VAL A 85 -7.20 8.70 -0.98
N VAL A 86 -7.70 7.49 -1.19
CA VAL A 86 -7.98 6.54 -0.11
C VAL A 86 -7.02 5.36 -0.16
N LEU A 87 -6.58 4.91 1.02
CA LEU A 87 -5.90 3.64 1.24
C LEU A 87 -6.95 2.62 1.70
N PHE A 88 -6.96 1.43 1.11
CA PHE A 88 -7.83 0.34 1.51
C PHE A 88 -7.10 -1.00 1.45
N ASP A 89 -7.80 -2.07 1.82
CA ASP A 89 -7.25 -3.43 2.04
C ASP A 89 -6.25 -3.50 3.21
N LEU A 90 -6.83 -3.54 4.42
CA LEU A 90 -6.09 -3.74 5.66
C LEU A 90 -5.86 -5.22 5.98
N GLY A 91 -6.13 -6.16 5.06
CA GLY A 91 -5.98 -7.60 5.31
C GLY A 91 -4.54 -8.02 5.66
N MET A 92 -3.57 -7.20 5.24
CA MET A 92 -2.15 -7.37 5.54
C MET A 92 -1.65 -6.39 6.59
N THR A 93 -2.50 -5.53 7.16
CA THR A 93 -2.10 -4.53 8.16
C THR A 93 -1.67 -5.20 9.47
N ARG A 94 -0.80 -4.55 10.23
CA ARG A 94 -0.35 -5.06 11.53
C ARG A 94 0.09 -3.95 12.48
N MET A 95 -0.22 -4.11 13.77
CA MET A 95 0.38 -3.32 14.85
C MET A 95 1.90 -3.55 14.93
N TYR A 96 2.68 -2.48 14.76
CA TYR A 96 4.13 -2.49 14.99
C TYR A 96 4.52 -1.85 16.32
N THR A 97 3.56 -1.29 17.05
CA THR A 97 3.72 -0.81 18.42
C THR A 97 3.07 -1.76 19.44
N ASP A 98 3.55 -1.74 20.67
CA ASP A 98 2.94 -2.41 21.81
C ASP A 98 1.80 -1.57 22.44
N GLU A 99 1.24 -2.05 23.55
CA GLU A 99 0.10 -1.42 24.26
C GLU A 99 0.44 -0.04 24.83
N VAL A 100 1.73 0.27 24.99
CA VAL A 100 2.20 1.57 25.49
C VAL A 100 2.74 2.46 24.36
N GLY A 101 2.52 2.07 23.10
CA GLY A 101 2.89 2.83 21.91
C GLY A 101 4.36 2.71 21.51
N GLN A 102 5.14 1.83 22.14
CA GLN A 102 6.55 1.63 21.81
C GLN A 102 6.72 0.67 20.64
N VAL A 103 7.71 0.92 19.78
CA VAL A 103 7.99 0.06 18.63
C VAL A 103 8.42 -1.32 19.11
N ARG A 104 7.71 -2.36 18.65
CA ARG A 104 8.01 -3.75 18.99
C ARG A 104 9.37 -4.16 18.42
N LEU A 105 10.05 -5.05 19.15
CA LEU A 105 11.26 -5.69 18.63
C LEU A 105 10.94 -6.46 17.34
N PRO A 106 11.74 -6.27 16.26
CA PRO A 106 11.57 -7.01 15.03
C PRO A 106 11.72 -8.52 15.26
N ARG A 107 10.88 -9.33 14.60
CA ARG A 107 11.09 -10.78 14.56
C ARG A 107 12.40 -11.12 13.87
N THR A 108 13.05 -12.20 14.32
CA THR A 108 14.29 -12.73 13.73
C THR A 108 14.10 -13.15 12.28
N THR A 109 12.96 -13.75 11.96
CA THR A 109 12.54 -14.09 10.60
C THR A 109 11.05 -13.86 10.40
N CYS A 110 10.66 -13.52 9.18
CA CYS A 110 9.25 -13.51 8.79
C CYS A 110 9.05 -13.99 7.35
N PRO A 111 7.96 -14.73 7.07
CA PRO A 111 7.57 -15.00 5.70
C PRO A 111 7.34 -13.70 4.94
N PHE A 112 7.74 -13.67 3.66
CA PHE A 112 7.40 -12.57 2.78
C PHE A 112 5.88 -12.44 2.66
N ARG A 113 5.42 -11.18 2.65
CA ARG A 113 4.01 -10.79 2.64
C ARG A 113 3.88 -9.51 1.82
N GLY A 114 2.82 -9.39 1.04
CA GLY A 114 2.55 -8.27 0.14
C GLY A 114 3.00 -8.55 -1.30
N THR A 115 2.95 -7.54 -2.15
CA THR A 115 3.23 -7.68 -3.58
C THR A 115 4.71 -7.38 -3.90
N PRO A 116 5.49 -8.34 -4.47
CA PRO A 116 6.94 -8.22 -4.67
C PRO A 116 7.40 -6.95 -5.37
N GLU A 117 6.63 -6.51 -6.35
CA GLU A 117 6.82 -5.35 -7.21
C GLU A 117 6.91 -4.04 -6.43
N TRP A 118 6.13 -3.88 -5.36
CA TRP A 118 6.15 -2.68 -4.52
C TRP A 118 6.81 -2.90 -3.15
N ALA A 119 7.31 -4.11 -2.89
CA ALA A 119 7.95 -4.44 -1.63
C ALA A 119 9.41 -3.97 -1.57
N SER A 120 9.81 -3.48 -0.40
CA SER A 120 11.21 -3.18 -0.11
C SER A 120 12.09 -4.45 -0.21
N GLY A 121 13.37 -4.26 -0.54
CA GLY A 121 14.35 -5.35 -0.47
C GLY A 121 14.54 -5.93 0.93
N TRP A 122 14.12 -5.23 1.99
CA TRP A 122 14.13 -5.72 3.36
C TRP A 122 13.03 -6.78 3.58
N ALA A 123 11.81 -6.46 3.14
CA ALA A 123 10.69 -7.38 3.18
C ALA A 123 10.95 -8.64 2.36
N GLN A 124 11.49 -8.49 1.15
CA GLN A 124 11.79 -9.61 0.25
C GLN A 124 12.87 -10.56 0.83
N LYS A 125 13.76 -10.05 1.69
CA LYS A 125 14.73 -10.88 2.43
C LYS A 125 14.13 -11.58 3.65
N GLY A 126 12.81 -11.52 3.85
CA GLY A 126 12.12 -12.14 4.98
C GLY A 126 12.43 -11.48 6.32
N ARG A 127 12.78 -10.18 6.31
CA ARG A 127 13.00 -9.40 7.53
C ARG A 127 11.72 -8.69 7.93
N ASP A 128 11.50 -8.55 9.24
CA ASP A 128 10.26 -7.96 9.74
C ASP A 128 10.10 -6.52 9.26
N LYS A 129 8.88 -6.19 8.85
CA LYS A 129 8.56 -4.87 8.29
C LYS A 129 8.41 -3.85 9.41
N SER A 130 8.96 -2.67 9.18
CA SER A 130 8.77 -1.43 9.96
C SER A 130 8.28 -0.29 9.06
N GLY A 131 8.03 0.89 9.63
CA GLY A 131 7.47 2.05 8.92
C GLY A 131 8.19 2.43 7.62
N PHE A 132 9.52 2.30 7.54
CA PHE A 132 10.25 2.61 6.31
C PHE A 132 9.83 1.73 5.12
N ASN A 133 9.32 0.52 5.37
CA ASN A 133 8.90 -0.38 4.30
C ASN A 133 7.66 0.13 3.58
N ASP A 134 6.74 0.77 4.31
CA ASP A 134 5.59 1.43 3.72
C ASP A 134 6.04 2.68 2.94
N LEU A 135 7.00 3.44 3.44
CA LEU A 135 7.57 4.59 2.70
C LEU A 135 8.24 4.17 1.38
N ILE A 136 8.90 3.02 1.37
CA ILE A 136 9.49 2.44 0.16
C ILE A 136 8.40 2.02 -0.83
N GLY A 137 7.32 1.38 -0.38
CA GLY A 137 6.18 1.06 -1.24
C GLY A 137 5.51 2.31 -1.80
N TRP A 138 5.34 3.35 -0.98
CA TRP A 138 4.85 4.65 -1.41
C TRP A 138 5.73 5.28 -2.49
N LEU A 139 7.06 5.23 -2.35
CA LEU A 139 7.97 5.73 -3.37
C LEU A 139 7.79 5.01 -4.71
N PHE A 140 7.63 3.69 -4.71
CA PHE A 140 7.43 2.94 -5.95
C PHE A 140 6.09 3.22 -6.60
N VAL A 141 5.03 3.36 -5.79
CA VAL A 141 3.76 3.87 -6.29
C VAL A 141 3.98 5.24 -6.93
N CYS A 142 4.65 6.18 -6.27
CA CYS A 142 4.91 7.51 -6.85
C CYS A 142 5.66 7.40 -8.18
N CYS A 143 6.73 6.62 -8.28
CA CYS A 143 7.46 6.41 -9.54
C CYS A 143 6.53 5.95 -10.66
N GLU A 144 5.68 4.97 -10.40
CA GLU A 144 4.69 4.47 -11.36
C GLU A 144 3.66 5.53 -11.75
N LEU A 145 3.23 6.37 -10.81
CA LEU A 145 2.30 7.46 -11.09
C LEU A 145 2.93 8.60 -11.89
N TYR A 146 4.21 8.88 -11.69
CA TYR A 146 4.92 9.89 -12.47
C TYR A 146 5.25 9.40 -13.88
N ASP A 147 5.42 8.10 -14.07
CA ASP A 147 5.62 7.52 -15.40
C ASP A 147 4.39 7.79 -16.28
N SER A 148 4.61 8.48 -17.41
CA SER A 148 3.57 8.76 -18.40
C SER A 148 3.38 7.62 -19.40
N SER A 149 4.23 6.59 -19.35
CA SER A 149 4.10 5.41 -20.20
C SER A 149 2.76 4.71 -19.95
N PRO A 150 2.02 4.36 -21.01
CA PRO A 150 0.82 3.53 -20.87
C PRO A 150 1.14 2.08 -20.50
N ILE A 151 2.40 1.67 -20.66
CA ILE A 151 2.91 0.35 -20.30
C ILE A 151 3.78 0.52 -19.06
N THR A 152 3.33 -0.01 -17.94
CA THR A 152 4.16 -0.12 -16.74
C THR A 152 5.28 -1.13 -17.01
N ILE A 153 6.50 -0.66 -17.28
CA ILE A 153 7.66 -1.54 -17.39
C ILE A 153 8.16 -1.81 -15.97
N GLN A 154 7.69 -2.89 -15.38
CA GLN A 154 8.21 -3.42 -14.12
C GLN A 154 9.23 -4.50 -14.45
N PRO A 155 10.52 -4.27 -14.15
CA PRO A 155 10.93 -4.52 -12.77
C PRO A 155 11.81 -3.41 -12.17
N LEU A 156 11.61 -3.17 -10.87
CA LEU A 156 12.53 -2.40 -10.03
C LEU A 156 13.96 -3.00 -10.02
N PRO A 157 14.98 -2.24 -9.59
CA PRO A 157 16.38 -2.67 -9.68
C PRO A 157 16.71 -4.02 -9.03
N TRP A 158 15.98 -4.45 -7.98
CA TRP A 158 16.23 -5.74 -7.30
C TRP A 158 15.39 -6.91 -7.82
N THR A 159 14.35 -6.68 -8.61
CA THR A 159 13.57 -7.77 -9.24
C THR A 159 14.40 -8.58 -10.25
N TYR A 160 15.55 -8.05 -10.69
CA TYR A 160 16.54 -8.77 -11.50
C TYR A 160 17.48 -9.71 -10.72
N ARG A 161 17.43 -9.79 -9.38
CA ARG A 161 18.33 -10.66 -8.60
C ARG A 161 18.10 -12.18 -8.77
N ARG A 162 17.16 -12.59 -9.64
CA ARG A 162 16.97 -14.00 -10.04
C ARG A 162 16.89 -14.22 -11.55
N SER A 163 17.54 -13.39 -12.38
CA SER A 163 17.82 -13.82 -13.75
C SER A 163 19.18 -14.51 -13.81
N SER A 164 19.20 -15.81 -13.51
CA SER A 164 20.29 -16.71 -13.92
C SER A 164 20.18 -17.01 -15.43
N LYS A 165 20.19 -15.96 -16.25
CA LYS A 165 20.45 -16.04 -17.70
C LYS A 165 21.42 -14.93 -18.11
N VAL A 166 22.62 -14.98 -17.53
CA VAL A 166 23.84 -14.68 -18.28
C VAL A 166 24.22 -15.98 -18.99
N THR A 167 23.49 -16.32 -20.05
CA THR A 167 24.00 -17.26 -21.04
C THR A 167 24.90 -16.45 -21.96
N LYS A 168 26.19 -16.68 -21.72
CA LYS A 168 27.37 -16.30 -22.48
C LYS A 168 27.08 -15.89 -23.93
N THR A 169 27.56 -14.71 -24.29
CA THR A 169 27.97 -14.39 -25.65
C THR A 169 28.99 -15.43 -26.12
N SER A 170 28.67 -16.14 -27.19
CA SER A 170 29.58 -16.70 -28.20
C SER A 170 28.74 -17.01 -29.43
#